data_AF-A0A839VH74-F1
#
_entry.id   AF-A0A839VH74-F1
#
_cell.length_a   1.000
_cell.length_b   1.000
_cell.length_c   1.000
_cell.angle_alpha   90.00
_cell.angle_beta   90.00
_cell.angle_gamma   90.00
#
_symmetry.space_group_name_H-M   'P 1'
#
loop_
_entity.id
_entity.type
_entity.pdbx_description
1 polymer ?
#
loop_
_entity_poly.entity_id
_entity_poly.type
_entity_poly.pdbx_seq_one_letter_code
_entity_poly.pdbx_strand_id
1 'polypeptide(L)'
;MPSIDTSDSKPIPPTHEDFRWITGPGKDVRFADFIELTRDVSAGIRSSLQISYASDLAREINLDNDPEDSAHPAIGKTDAANLLRLSIAAATLLQHISQEHIDQLNKFWDE
;
A
#
# COMPACT_ATOMS: atom_id res chain seq x y z
N MET A 1 -14.06 -11.11 51.03
CA MET A 1 -13.44 -10.87 49.71
C MET A 1 -14.55 -11.03 48.68
N PRO A 2 -15.01 -9.96 48.01
CA PRO A 2 -16.02 -10.11 46.97
C PRO A 2 -15.36 -10.61 45.69
N SER A 3 -15.86 -11.71 45.15
CA SER A 3 -15.44 -12.27 43.87
C SER A 3 -15.93 -11.36 42.75
N ILE A 4 -15.01 -10.83 41.94
CA ILE A 4 -15.35 -10.09 40.73
C ILE A 4 -15.85 -11.10 39.72
N ASP A 5 -17.16 -11.11 39.50
CA ASP A 5 -17.81 -11.89 38.46
C ASP A 5 -17.49 -11.23 37.11
N THR A 6 -16.60 -11.85 36.34
CA THR A 6 -16.21 -11.40 35.00
C THR A 6 -17.13 -11.95 33.90
N SER A 7 -18.28 -12.56 34.25
CA SER A 7 -19.19 -13.18 33.27
C SER A 7 -19.89 -12.20 32.32
N ASP A 8 -19.81 -10.89 32.59
CA ASP A 8 -20.48 -9.83 31.80
C ASP A 8 -19.56 -9.11 30.80
N SER A 9 -18.34 -9.60 30.52
CA SER A 9 -17.50 -9.01 29.48
C SER A 9 -18.06 -9.31 28.08
N LYS A 10 -18.99 -8.46 27.61
CA LYS A 10 -19.43 -8.47 26.21
C LYS A 10 -18.22 -8.26 25.30
N PRO A 11 -17.99 -9.11 24.29
CA PRO A 11 -16.94 -8.89 23.31
C PRO A 11 -17.18 -7.54 22.63
N ILE A 12 -16.22 -6.62 22.76
CA ILE A 12 -16.24 -5.38 22.00
C ILE A 12 -15.90 -5.77 20.56
N PRO A 13 -16.78 -5.53 19.58
CA PRO A 13 -16.46 -5.79 18.19
C PRO A 13 -15.23 -4.95 17.79
N PRO A 14 -14.35 -5.47 16.92
CA PRO A 14 -13.22 -4.70 16.43
C PRO A 14 -13.72 -3.37 15.85
N THR A 15 -13.16 -2.25 16.30
CA THR A 15 -13.49 -0.93 15.75
C THR A 15 -12.90 -0.72 14.36
N HIS A 16 -12.01 -1.63 13.92
CA HIS A 16 -11.40 -1.62 12.61
C HIS A 16 -12.25 -2.46 11.65
N GLU A 17 -12.89 -1.78 10.70
CA GLU A 17 -13.35 -2.43 9.48
C GLU A 17 -12.23 -2.38 8.44
N ASP A 18 -12.08 -3.46 7.67
CA ASP A 18 -11.16 -3.47 6.54
C ASP A 18 -11.58 -2.41 5.52
N PHE A 19 -10.61 -1.70 4.96
CA PHE A 19 -10.87 -0.72 3.90
C PHE A 19 -11.39 -1.45 2.66
N ARG A 20 -12.66 -1.19 2.30
CA ARG A 20 -13.30 -1.71 1.08
C ARG A 20 -13.58 -0.57 0.11
N TRP A 21 -13.27 -0.78 -1.16
CA TRP A 21 -13.54 0.15 -2.25
C TRP A 21 -14.70 -0.31 -3.14
N ILE A 22 -14.96 -1.61 -3.19
CA ILE A 22 -16.02 -2.22 -3.98
C ILE A 22 -17.27 -2.34 -3.09
N THR A 23 -18.26 -1.51 -3.39
CA THR A 23 -19.55 -1.51 -2.70
C THR A 23 -20.63 -2.26 -3.48
N GLY A 24 -21.60 -2.83 -2.79
CA GLY A 24 -22.75 -3.51 -3.41
C GLY A 24 -22.42 -4.95 -3.86
N PRO A 25 -23.14 -5.49 -4.87
CA PRO A 25 -23.01 -6.90 -5.27
C PRO A 25 -21.61 -7.31 -5.74
N GLY A 26 -20.79 -6.34 -6.17
CA GLY A 26 -19.42 -6.59 -6.61
C GLY A 26 -18.48 -7.05 -5.49
N LYS A 27 -18.82 -6.80 -4.22
CA LYS A 27 -17.95 -7.10 -3.06
C LYS A 27 -17.72 -8.59 -2.84
N ASP A 28 -18.66 -9.43 -3.29
CA ASP A 28 -18.66 -10.88 -3.10
C ASP A 28 -18.18 -11.61 -4.36
N VAL A 29 -17.76 -10.87 -5.39
CA VAL A 29 -17.26 -11.43 -6.65
C VAL A 29 -15.87 -12.00 -6.44
N ARG A 30 -15.58 -13.12 -7.13
CA ARG A 30 -14.23 -13.71 -7.18
C ARG A 30 -13.22 -12.61 -7.58
N PHE A 31 -12.13 -12.48 -6.82
CA PHE A 31 -11.09 -11.45 -6.96
C PHE A 31 -11.42 -10.03 -6.48
N ALA A 32 -12.58 -9.76 -5.88
CA ALA A 32 -12.88 -8.44 -5.33
C ALA A 32 -11.75 -7.96 -4.39
N ASP A 33 -11.35 -8.80 -3.43
CA ASP A 33 -10.28 -8.50 -2.47
C ASP A 33 -8.92 -8.27 -3.17
N PHE A 34 -8.62 -9.07 -4.19
CA PHE A 34 -7.38 -8.92 -4.96
C PHE A 34 -7.35 -7.60 -5.74
N ILE A 35 -8.49 -7.18 -6.32
CA ILE A 35 -8.61 -5.90 -7.04
C ILE A 35 -8.44 -4.73 -6.07
N GLU A 36 -9.06 -4.78 -4.89
CA GLU A 36 -8.93 -3.74 -3.86
C GLU A 36 -7.48 -3.63 -3.38
N LEU A 37 -6.85 -4.76 -3.04
CA LEU A 37 -5.45 -4.81 -2.65
C LEU A 37 -4.53 -4.26 -3.75
N THR A 38 -4.73 -4.71 -4.99
CA THR A 38 -3.96 -4.25 -6.16
C THR A 38 -4.04 -2.75 -6.32
N ARG A 39 -5.26 -2.18 -6.20
CA ARG A 39 -5.49 -0.74 -6.29
C ARG A 39 -4.72 0.01 -5.22
N ASP A 40 -4.78 -0.43 -3.97
CA ASP A 40 -4.17 0.27 -2.84
C ASP A 40 -2.65 0.19 -2.86
N VAL A 41 -2.11 -0.99 -3.14
CA VAL A 41 -0.66 -1.18 -3.31
C VAL A 41 -0.15 -0.33 -4.48
N SER A 42 -0.85 -0.33 -5.61
CA SER A 42 -0.47 0.48 -6.79
C SER A 42 -0.52 1.98 -6.49
N ALA A 43 -1.52 2.44 -5.72
CA ALA A 43 -1.59 3.82 -5.28
C ALA A 43 -0.41 4.19 -4.37
N GLY A 44 -0.05 3.32 -3.43
CA GLY A 44 1.11 3.49 -2.54
C GLY A 44 2.43 3.54 -3.30
N ILE A 45 2.64 2.63 -4.27
CA ILE A 45 3.80 2.62 -5.17
C ILE A 45 3.89 3.94 -5.92
N ARG A 46 2.80 4.37 -6.56
CA ARG A 46 2.76 5.62 -7.34
C ARG A 46 3.14 6.82 -6.48
N SER A 47 2.53 6.97 -5.30
CA SER A 47 2.83 8.08 -4.39
C SER A 47 4.30 8.06 -3.95
N SER A 48 4.84 6.89 -3.61
CA SER A 48 6.24 6.73 -3.21
C SER A 48 7.21 7.14 -4.32
N LEU A 49 6.92 6.75 -5.56
CA LEU A 49 7.70 7.14 -6.73
C LEU A 49 7.62 8.65 -7.01
N GLN A 50 6.43 9.25 -6.89
CA GLN A 50 6.24 10.69 -7.07
C GLN A 50 7.04 11.49 -6.03
N ILE A 51 7.02 11.09 -4.76
CA ILE A 51 7.76 11.76 -3.68
C ILE A 51 9.27 11.64 -3.89
N SER A 52 9.75 10.44 -4.23
CA SER A 52 11.16 10.20 -4.53
C SER A 52 11.61 11.07 -5.70
N TYR A 53 10.89 11.00 -6.82
CA TYR A 53 11.22 11.74 -8.04
C TYR A 53 11.22 13.25 -7.82
N ALA A 54 10.18 13.80 -7.19
CA ALA A 54 10.10 15.24 -6.91
C ALA A 54 11.26 15.72 -6.02
N SER A 55 11.66 14.90 -5.06
CA SER A 55 12.80 15.21 -4.18
C SER A 55 14.13 15.13 -4.91
N ASP A 56 14.29 14.16 -5.81
CA ASP A 56 15.50 14.03 -6.64
C ASP A 56 15.61 15.20 -7.61
N LEU A 57 14.51 15.56 -8.26
CA LEU A 57 14.43 16.72 -9.15
C LEU A 57 14.76 18.04 -8.42
N ALA A 58 14.21 18.26 -7.22
CA ALA A 58 14.52 19.46 -6.44
C ALA A 58 16.03 19.54 -6.10
N ARG A 59 16.67 18.40 -5.80
CA ARG A 59 18.12 18.37 -5.54
C ARG A 59 18.94 18.62 -6.79
N GLU A 60 18.50 18.14 -7.95
CA GLU A 60 19.16 18.36 -9.22
C GLU A 60 19.09 19.84 -9.63
N ILE A 61 17.91 20.45 -9.55
CA ILE A 61 17.71 21.88 -9.82
C ILE A 61 18.59 22.75 -8.91
N ASN A 62 18.69 22.39 -7.61
CA ASN A 62 19.51 23.16 -6.67
C ASN A 62 21.03 23.12 -6.95
N LEU A 63 21.51 22.22 -7.82
CA LEU A 63 22.93 22.23 -8.20
C LEU A 63 23.29 23.47 -9.03
N ASP A 64 22.31 24.02 -9.74
CA ASP A 64 22.48 25.15 -10.64
C ASP A 64 21.97 26.49 -10.05
N ASN A 65 21.26 26.43 -8.91
CA ASN A 65 20.70 27.62 -8.24
C ASN A 65 21.66 28.20 -7.21
N ASP A 66 21.53 29.51 -6.97
CA ASP A 66 22.12 30.14 -5.80
C ASP A 66 21.54 29.53 -4.51
N PRO A 67 22.30 29.50 -3.40
CA PRO A 67 21.84 28.90 -2.15
C PRO A 67 20.53 29.51 -1.62
N GLU A 68 20.26 30.78 -1.92
CA GLU A 68 19.05 31.51 -1.49
C GLU A 68 17.80 31.12 -2.31
N ASP A 69 17.99 30.59 -3.52
CA ASP A 69 16.92 30.14 -4.44
C ASP A 69 16.73 28.61 -4.45
N SER A 70 17.38 27.91 -3.52
CA SER A 70 17.32 26.45 -3.42
C SER A 70 16.00 25.97 -2.83
N ALA A 71 15.30 25.07 -3.53
CA ALA A 71 14.08 24.44 -3.06
C ALA A 71 14.39 23.31 -2.06
N HIS A 72 13.73 23.26 -0.91
CA HIS A 72 13.90 22.13 -0.01
C HIS A 72 13.21 20.87 -0.57
N PRO A 73 13.96 19.76 -0.80
CA PRO A 73 13.34 18.50 -1.21
C PRO A 73 12.41 17.98 -0.11
N ALA A 74 11.31 17.32 -0.50
CA ALA A 74 10.31 16.84 0.44
C ALA A 74 10.85 15.79 1.43
N ILE A 75 11.84 15.00 1.01
CA ILE A 75 12.50 14.00 1.85
C ILE A 75 14.03 13.99 1.64
N GLY A 76 14.77 13.32 2.53
CA GLY A 76 16.21 13.12 2.40
C GLY A 76 16.60 12.09 1.32
N LYS A 77 17.89 12.07 0.92
CA LYS A 77 18.39 11.10 -0.09
C LYS A 77 18.21 9.65 0.37
N THR A 78 18.46 9.38 1.65
CA THR A 78 18.28 8.04 2.25
C THR A 78 16.82 7.60 2.22
N ASP A 79 15.90 8.50 2.56
CA ASP A 79 14.47 8.23 2.56
C ASP A 79 13.95 7.97 1.14
N ALA A 80 14.43 8.75 0.16
CA ALA A 80 14.09 8.54 -1.26
C ALA A 80 14.52 7.15 -1.74
N ALA A 81 15.76 6.74 -1.40
CA ALA A 81 16.23 5.39 -1.71
C ALA A 81 15.40 4.29 -1.01
N ASN A 82 14.98 4.51 0.23
CA ASN A 82 14.14 3.57 0.96
C ASN A 82 12.72 3.49 0.38
N LEU A 83 12.11 4.61 -0.01
CA LEU A 83 10.81 4.62 -0.71
C LEU A 83 10.89 3.91 -2.05
N LEU A 84 11.97 4.11 -2.81
CA LEU A 84 12.17 3.39 -4.07
C LEU A 84 12.27 1.87 -3.83
N ARG A 85 13.04 1.44 -2.83
CA ARG A 85 13.16 0.02 -2.45
C ARG A 85 11.81 -0.55 -2.01
N LEU A 86 11.04 0.20 -1.23
CA LEU A 86 9.70 -0.19 -0.80
C LEU A 86 8.77 -0.36 -2.00
N SER A 87 8.78 0.58 -2.94
CA SER A 87 8.00 0.51 -4.19
C SER A 87 8.34 -0.73 -5.02
N ILE A 88 9.64 -1.04 -5.15
CA ILE A 88 10.10 -2.24 -5.86
C ILE A 88 9.60 -3.50 -5.15
N ALA A 89 9.80 -3.59 -3.84
CA ALA A 89 9.35 -4.74 -3.05
C ALA A 89 7.83 -4.95 -3.14
N ALA A 90 7.06 -3.87 -3.05
CA ALA A 90 5.61 -3.89 -3.19
C ALA A 90 5.17 -4.35 -4.59
N ALA A 91 5.83 -3.88 -5.64
CA ALA A 91 5.55 -4.29 -7.02
C ALA A 91 5.85 -5.78 -7.23
N THR A 92 6.98 -6.28 -6.69
CA THR A 92 7.33 -7.70 -6.76
C THR A 92 6.34 -8.56 -5.99
N LEU A 93 5.91 -8.15 -4.80
CA LEU A 93 4.90 -8.86 -4.02
C LEU A 93 3.57 -8.94 -4.79
N LEU A 94 3.14 -7.82 -5.36
CA LEU A 94 1.91 -7.75 -6.14
C LEU A 94 1.98 -8.66 -7.37
N GLN A 95 3.11 -8.68 -8.07
CA GLN A 95 3.36 -9.59 -9.20
C GLN A 95 3.26 -11.06 -8.76
N HIS A 96 3.86 -11.42 -7.62
CA HIS A 96 3.82 -12.79 -7.11
C HIS A 96 2.38 -13.23 -6.79
N ILE A 97 1.63 -12.42 -6.03
CA ILE A 97 0.23 -12.69 -5.70
C ILE A 97 -0.63 -12.78 -6.98
N SER A 98 -0.38 -11.90 -7.96
CA SER A 98 -1.06 -11.97 -9.26
C SER A 98 -0.83 -13.31 -9.95
N GLN A 99 0.41 -13.81 -9.93
CA GLN A 99 0.75 -15.10 -10.54
C GLN A 99 0.06 -16.26 -9.81
N GLU A 100 -0.02 -16.24 -8.49
CA GLU A 100 -0.74 -17.25 -7.71
C GLU A 100 -2.23 -17.31 -8.10
N HIS A 101 -2.88 -16.14 -8.27
CA HIS A 101 -4.26 -16.09 -8.73
C HIS A 101 -4.44 -16.57 -10.18
N ILE A 102 -3.50 -16.27 -11.07
CA ILE A 102 -3.49 -16.81 -12.44
C ILE A 102 -3.39 -18.35 -12.41
N ASP A 103 -2.49 -18.90 -11.60
CA ASP A 103 -2.30 -20.34 -11.49
C ASP A 103 -3.54 -21.03 -10.91
N GLN A 104 -4.20 -20.41 -9.94
CA GLN A 104 -5.48 -20.88 -9.40
C GLN A 104 -6.58 -20.88 -10.45
N LEU A 105 -6.66 -19.83 -11.29
CA LEU A 105 -7.64 -19.74 -12.36
C LEU A 105 -7.47 -20.84 -13.40
N ASN A 106 -6.23 -21.05 -13.84
CA ASN A 106 -5.93 -22.08 -14.84
C ASN A 106 -6.32 -23.48 -14.31
N LYS A 107 -5.99 -23.79 -13.05
CA LYS A 107 -6.41 -25.05 -12.41
C LYS A 107 -7.93 -25.22 -12.37
N PHE A 108 -8.67 -24.15 -12.12
CA PHE A 108 -10.13 -24.18 -12.02
C PHE A 108 -10.83 -24.38 -13.38
N TRP A 109 -10.14 -24.11 -14.49
CA TRP A 109 -10.68 -24.23 -15.85
C TRP A 109 -10.18 -25.47 -16.59
N ASP A 110 -9.16 -26.15 -16.07
CA ASP A 110 -8.67 -27.45 -16.52
C ASP A 110 -9.42 -28.63 -15.85
N GLU A 111 -10.33 -28.37 -14.91
CA GLU A 111 -11.28 -29.32 -14.29
C GLU A 111 -12.67 -29.27 -14.96
#